data_AF-K1TQ97-F1
#
_entry.id   AF-K1TQ97-F1
#
_cell.length_a   1.000
_cell.length_b   1.000
_cell.length_c   1.000
_cell.angle_alpha   90.00
_cell.angle_beta   90.00
_cell.angle_gamma   90.00
#
_symmetry.space_group_name_H-M   'P 1'
#
loop_
_entity.id
_entity.type
_entity.pdbx_description
1 polymer ?
#
loop_
_entity_poly.entity_id
_entity_poly.type
_entity_poly.pdbx_seq_one_letter_code
_entity_poly.pdbx_strand_id
1 'polypeptide(L)' 'MTEKRIKIMTGIRWHKTNQERGRENMKLISWNVNGLRACMQKGFLDFFQETDADIFCLQETKLQEGQIA' A
#
# COMPACT_ATOMS: atom_id res chain seq x y z
N MET A 1 28.91 16.65 -9.33
CA MET A 1 28.94 17.76 -8.36
C MET A 1 27.54 18.35 -8.22
N THR A 2 26.74 17.76 -7.33
CA THR A 2 25.58 18.41 -6.67
C THR A 2 25.38 17.65 -5.37
N GLU A 3 26.18 18.00 -4.36
CA GLU A 3 26.01 17.49 -3.00
C GLU A 3 24.69 18.00 -2.38
N LYS A 4 24.03 17.13 -1.61
CA LYS A 4 23.18 17.35 -0.40
C LYS A 4 22.23 16.14 -0.28
N ARG A 5 22.23 15.26 0.74
CA ARG A 5 22.62 15.33 2.17
C ARG A 5 22.95 13.92 2.70
N ILE A 6 23.74 13.88 3.76
CA ILE A 6 24.05 12.73 4.62
C ILE A 6 22.77 12.08 5.18
N LYS A 7 22.70 10.74 5.19
CA LYS A 7 21.89 9.98 6.16
C LYS A 7 22.73 8.84 6.73
N ILE A 8 22.81 8.83 8.06
CA ILE A 8 23.59 7.91 8.88
C ILE A 8 22.85 6.56 8.93
N MET A 9 23.59 5.46 8.73
CA MET A 9 23.07 4.09 8.87
C MET A 9 22.85 3.75 10.34
N THR A 10 21.60 3.43 10.69
CA THR A 10 21.30 2.47 11.77
C THR A 10 20.45 1.38 11.15
N GLY A 11 20.93 0.14 11.19
CA GLY A 11 20.37 -0.98 10.43
C GLY A 11 18.86 -1.13 10.60
N ILE A 12 18.15 -0.98 9.49
CA ILE A 12 17.01 -1.78 8.99
C ILE A 12 16.64 -1.12 7.65
N ARG A 13 16.57 -1.95 6.61
CA ARG A 13 16.20 -1.69 5.21
C ARG A 13 15.63 -0.30 4.89
N TRP A 14 16.27 0.40 3.96
CA TRP A 14 15.74 1.61 3.33
C TRP A 14 14.42 1.32 2.60
N HIS A 15 13.35 2.04 2.94
CA HIS A 15 12.30 2.35 1.95
C HIS A 15 12.81 3.55 1.15
N LYS A 16 13.07 3.36 -0.15
CA LYS A 16 13.37 4.48 -1.05
C LYS A 16 12.21 5.46 -1.00
N THR A 17 12.48 6.71 -0.64
CA THR A 17 11.51 7.79 -0.82
C THR A 17 11.28 8.01 -2.32
N ASN A 18 10.05 8.32 -2.73
CA ASN A 18 9.60 8.43 -4.13
C ASN A 18 10.50 9.23 -5.07
N GLN A 19 11.34 10.12 -4.55
CA GLN A 19 12.28 10.91 -5.34
C GLN A 19 13.41 10.07 -6.01
N GLU A 20 13.67 8.84 -5.55
CA GLU A 20 14.67 7.93 -6.14
C GLU A 20 14.07 6.90 -7.12
N ARG A 21 12.73 6.78 -7.19
CA ARG A 21 12.03 5.95 -8.21
C ARG A 21 11.89 6.81 -9.46
N GLY A 22 12.83 6.72 -10.40
CA GLY A 22 12.78 7.46 -11.66
C GLY A 22 11.43 7.23 -12.35
N ARG A 23 10.60 8.28 -12.49
CA ARG A 23 9.23 8.29 -13.05
C ARG A 23 8.58 6.90 -13.13
N GLU A 24 8.30 6.29 -11.99
CA GLU A 24 7.39 5.14 -11.96
C GLU A 24 5.95 5.66 -11.89
N ASN A 25 5.10 5.13 -12.76
CA ASN A 25 3.68 5.49 -12.77
C ASN A 25 3.07 5.05 -11.43
N MET A 26 2.54 6.02 -10.68
CA MET A 26 1.81 5.73 -9.45
C MET A 26 0.67 4.76 -9.75
N LYS A 27 0.59 3.67 -8.98
CA LYS A 27 -0.46 2.66 -9.09
C LYS A 27 -1.54 2.94 -8.07
N LEU A 28 -2.71 3.35 -8.56
CA LEU A 28 -3.90 3.64 -7.78
C LEU A 28 -4.92 2.53 -8.02
N ILE A 29 -5.46 1.95 -6.95
CA ILE A 29 -6.50 0.93 -7.05
C ILE A 29 -7.73 1.38 -6.29
N SER A 30 -8.87 1.28 -6.97
CA SER A 30 -10.18 1.49 -6.39
C SER A 30 -11.00 0.22 -6.58
N TRP A 31 -11.48 -0.37 -5.49
CA TRP A 31 -12.21 -1.63 -5.54
C TRP A 31 -13.41 -1.63 -4.59
N ASN A 32 -14.60 -1.76 -5.19
CA ASN A 32 -15.81 -2.11 -4.47
C ASN A 32 -15.79 -3.59 -4.09
N VAL A 33 -15.71 -3.87 -2.79
CA VAL A 33 -15.53 -5.22 -2.26
C VAL A 33 -16.85 -5.91 -1.87
N ASN A 34 -17.97 -5.17 -1.87
CA ASN A 34 -19.30 -5.69 -1.50
C ASN A 34 -19.30 -6.51 -0.17
N GLY A 35 -18.49 -6.09 0.81
CA GLY A 35 -18.24 -6.76 2.08
C GLY A 35 -16.79 -7.20 2.24
N LEU A 36 -16.00 -6.45 3.03
CA LEU A 36 -14.56 -6.69 3.20
C LEU A 36 -14.29 -8.06 3.81
N ARG A 37 -15.02 -8.47 4.86
CA ARG A 37 -14.81 -9.78 5.51
C ARG A 37 -14.95 -10.96 4.56
N ALA A 38 -15.96 -10.93 3.68
CA ALA A 38 -16.15 -11.96 2.66
C ALA A 38 -15.06 -11.89 1.58
N CYS A 39 -14.61 -10.69 1.23
CA CYS A 39 -13.50 -10.48 0.29
C CYS A 39 -12.17 -11.01 0.85
N MET A 40 -11.91 -10.84 2.15
CA MET A 40 -10.70 -11.36 2.84
C MET A 40 -10.57 -12.89 2.73
N GLN A 41 -11.70 -13.62 2.77
CA GLN A 41 -11.72 -15.08 2.61
C GLN A 41 -11.47 -15.55 1.16
N LYS A 42 -11.44 -14.62 0.19
CA LYS A 42 -11.31 -14.89 -1.25
C LYS A 42 -9.98 -14.40 -1.82
N GLY A 43 -8.92 -14.36 -1.01
CA GLY A 43 -7.57 -14.00 -1.47
C GLY A 43 -7.30 -12.50 -1.60
N PHE A 44 -8.11 -11.64 -0.96
CA PHE A 44 -7.85 -10.19 -0.95
C PHE A 44 -6.44 -9.86 -0.43
N LEU A 45 -5.98 -10.53 0.62
CA LEU A 45 -4.66 -10.30 1.20
C LEU A 45 -3.54 -10.64 0.22
N ASP A 46 -3.69 -11.74 -0.52
CA ASP A 46 -2.71 -12.17 -1.52
C ASP A 46 -2.64 -11.14 -2.64
N PHE A 47 -3.80 -10.75 -3.18
CA PHE A 47 -3.90 -9.70 -4.19
C PHE A 47 -3.29 -8.37 -3.71
N PHE A 48 -3.57 -7.99 -2.46
CA PHE A 48 -3.06 -6.75 -1.86
C PHE A 48 -1.54 -6.76 -1.75
N GLN A 49 -0.93 -7.90 -1.40
CA GLN A 49 0.52 -8.05 -1.30
C GLN A 49 1.20 -8.09 -2.67
N GLU A 50 0.61 -8.75 -3.66
CA GLU A 50 1.20 -8.92 -5.00
C GLU A 50 1.19 -7.64 -5.84
N THR A 51 0.21 -6.77 -5.62
CA THR A 51 -0.09 -5.68 -6.57
C THR A 51 0.86 -4.48 -6.47
N ASP A 52 1.57 -4.30 -5.35
CA ASP A 52 2.48 -3.16 -5.10
C ASP A 52 1.84 -1.80 -5.45
N ALA A 53 0.60 -1.58 -5.00
CA ALA A 53 -0.10 -0.32 -5.24
C ALA A 53 0.36 0.76 -4.26
N ASP A 54 0.47 1.99 -4.74
CA ASP A 54 0.79 3.15 -3.91
C ASP A 54 -0.42 3.58 -3.07
N ILE A 55 -1.64 3.43 -3.60
CA ILE A 55 -2.89 3.78 -2.91
C ILE A 55 -3.99 2.75 -3.22
N PHE A 56 -4.68 2.30 -2.17
CA PHE A 56 -5.88 1.45 -2.24
C PHE A 56 -7.10 2.17 -1.66
N CYS A 57 -8.16 2.26 -2.45
CA CYS A 57 -9.46 2.77 -2.04
C CYS A 57 -10.47 1.61 -2.07
N LEU A 58 -11.15 1.35 -0.95
CA LEU A 58 -12.16 0.30 -0.85
C LEU A 58 -13.56 0.90 -0.65
N GLN A 59 -14.55 0.36 -1.34
CA GLN A 59 -15.96 0.76 -1.20
C GLN A 59 -16.85 -0.41 -0.81
N GLU A 60 -18.03 -0.11 -0.26
CA GLU A 60 -18.98 -1.09 0.26
C GLU A 60 -18.32 -2.13 1.17
N THR A 61 -17.49 -1.68 2.10
CA THR A 61 -16.79 -2.59 3.03
C THR A 61 -17.77 -3.32 3.96
N LYS A 62 -18.97 -2.76 4.19
CA LYS A 62 -20.04 -3.30 5.05
C LYS A 62 -19.54 -3.70 6.45
N LEU A 63 -18.54 -2.97 6.93
CA LEU A 63 -17.99 -3.11 8.28
C LEU A 63 -18.76 -2.20 9.23
N GLN A 64 -19.06 -2.70 10.42
CA GLN A 64 -19.52 -1.89 11.54
C GLN A 64 -18.35 -1.55 12.48
N GLU A 65 -18.46 -0.48 13.27
CA GLU A 65 -17.48 -0.16 14.31
C GLU A 65 -17.32 -1.35 15.28
N GLY A 66 -16.08 -1.67 15.66
CA GLY A 66 -15.75 -2.82 16.50
C GLY A 66 -15.75 -4.18 15.79
N GLN A 67 -15.99 -4.24 14.48
CA GLN A 67 -15.88 -5.48 13.69
C GLN A 67 -14.46 -5.80 13.20
N ILE A 68 -13.51 -4.91 13.45
CA ILE A 68 -12.08 -5.10 13.19
C ILE A 68 -11.35 -4.62 14.44
N ALA A 69 -10.38 -5.41 14.91
CA ALA A 69 -9.50 -5.11 16.05
C ALA A 69 -8.20 -4.44 15.58
#